data_AF-H2C2F7-F1
#
_entry.id   AF-H2C2F7-F1
#
_cell.length_a   1.000
_cell.length_b   1.000
_cell.length_c   1.000
_cell.angle_alpha   90.00
_cell.angle_beta   90.00
_cell.angle_gamma   90.00
#
_symmetry.space_group_name_H-M   'P 1'
#
loop_
_entity.id
_entity.type
_entity.pdbx_description
1 polymer ?
#
loop_
_entity_poly.entity_id
_entity_poly.type
_entity_poly.pdbx_seq_one_letter_code
_entity_poly.pdbx_strand_id
1 'polypeptide(L)'
;MSEVLDYTLQEIREGKYKIETDEENLELILHPVLFKVFKKDDKYFFVVQNIISVNTDKPRFGPLCSSNTLNSRPARIRKTEVLNEPKIVLKIDEKIFNIIINVTNISIYPDYRDSFGSPCVMVSTVVLY
;
A
#
# COMPACT_ATOMS: atom_id res chain seq x y z
N MET A 1 24.26 15.70 -8.97
CA MET A 1 24.55 14.83 -7.81
C MET A 1 23.28 14.74 -6.98
N SER A 2 22.87 13.56 -6.50
CA SER A 2 21.66 13.43 -5.67
C SER A 2 22.01 13.66 -4.20
N GLU A 3 21.28 14.56 -3.55
CA GLU A 3 21.47 14.92 -2.15
C GLU A 3 20.38 14.26 -1.30
N VAL A 4 20.75 13.57 -0.23
CA VAL A 4 19.77 13.03 0.75
C VAL A 4 19.39 14.16 1.68
N LEU A 5 18.10 14.36 1.89
CA LEU A 5 17.60 15.47 2.70
C LEU A 5 17.09 14.96 4.04
N ASP A 6 17.38 15.74 5.08
CA ASP A 6 16.69 15.62 6.36
C ASP A 6 15.26 16.14 6.24
N TYR A 7 14.36 15.58 7.03
CA TYR A 7 12.96 15.96 7.06
C TYR A 7 12.37 15.79 8.45
N THR A 8 11.34 16.57 8.74
CA THR A 8 10.49 16.38 9.91
C THR A 8 9.18 15.76 9.45
N LEU A 9 8.90 14.54 9.92
CA LEU A 9 7.61 13.89 9.70
C LEU A 9 6.55 14.58 10.56
N GLN A 10 5.46 15.03 9.94
CA GLN A 10 4.36 15.69 10.65
C GLN A 10 3.16 14.76 10.85
N GLU A 11 2.78 14.02 9.80
CA GLU A 11 1.63 13.13 9.83
C GLU A 11 1.87 11.93 8.91
N ILE A 12 1.47 10.74 9.35
CA ILE A 12 1.24 9.59 8.49
C ILE A 12 -0.22 9.18 8.68
N ARG A 13 -0.92 9.02 7.55
CA ARG A 13 -2.29 8.54 7.50
C ARG A 13 -2.35 7.25 6.71
N GLU A 14 -2.93 6.23 7.32
CA GLU A 14 -3.14 4.93 6.71
C GLU A 14 -4.26 4.98 5.68
N GLY A 15 -4.08 4.25 4.59
CA GLY A 15 -5.14 4.00 3.61
C GLY A 15 -6.02 2.86 4.08
N LYS A 16 -7.34 2.98 3.93
CA LYS A 16 -8.30 1.93 4.29
C LYS A 16 -9.24 1.67 3.13
N TYR A 17 -9.36 0.41 2.75
CA TYR A 17 -10.15 -0.03 1.62
C TYR A 17 -11.03 -1.22 2.02
N LYS A 18 -12.29 -1.18 1.63
CA LYS A 18 -13.17 -2.35 1.62
C LYS A 18 -13.22 -2.92 0.21
N ILE A 19 -13.01 -4.23 0.09
CA ILE A 19 -12.95 -4.89 -1.19
C ILE A 19 -13.88 -6.10 -1.18
N GLU A 20 -14.76 -6.16 -2.17
CA GLU A 20 -15.66 -7.28 -2.38
C GLU A 20 -15.17 -8.07 -3.58
N THR A 21 -14.94 -9.37 -3.40
CA THR A 21 -14.58 -10.30 -4.48
C THR A 21 -15.68 -11.32 -4.73
N ASP A 22 -15.47 -12.19 -5.70
CA ASP A 22 -16.36 -13.32 -5.94
C ASP A 22 -16.36 -14.35 -4.79
N GLU A 23 -15.28 -14.39 -4.00
CA GLU A 23 -15.02 -15.43 -3.01
C GLU A 23 -15.21 -14.94 -1.57
N GLU A 24 -14.69 -13.77 -1.24
CA GLU A 24 -14.62 -13.22 0.13
C GLU A 24 -14.58 -11.67 0.13
N ASN A 25 -14.92 -11.08 1.28
CA ASN A 25 -14.84 -9.64 1.50
C ASN A 25 -13.64 -9.32 2.38
N LEU A 26 -12.91 -8.27 2.00
CA LEU A 26 -11.65 -7.89 2.62
C LEU A 26 -11.67 -6.46 3.13
N GLU A 27 -11.02 -6.26 4.26
CA GLU A 27 -10.49 -4.97 4.67
C GLU A 27 -8.99 -4.95 4.40
N LEU A 28 -8.55 -4.01 3.57
CA LEU A 28 -7.16 -3.77 3.23
C LEU A 28 -6.71 -2.47 3.87
N ILE A 29 -5.64 -2.52 4.65
CA ILE A 29 -5.02 -1.36 5.27
C ILE A 29 -3.62 -1.16 4.69
N LEU A 30 -3.37 0.02 4.15
CA LEU A 30 -2.09 0.43 3.59
C LEU A 30 -1.39 1.35 4.59
N HIS A 31 -0.25 0.93 5.10
CA HIS A 31 0.59 1.68 6.03
C HIS A 31 1.79 2.25 5.25
N PRO A 32 1.75 3.51 4.80
CA PRO A 32 2.83 4.08 4.03
C PRO A 32 3.99 4.46 4.95
N VAL A 33 5.21 4.06 4.57
CA VAL A 33 6.45 4.29 5.31
C VAL A 33 7.39 5.07 4.41
N LEU A 34 7.70 6.31 4.79
CA LEU A 34 8.71 7.09 4.10
C LEU A 34 10.10 6.54 4.43
N PHE A 35 10.79 6.02 3.41
CA PHE A 35 12.11 5.41 3.57
C PHE A 35 13.24 6.43 3.33
N LYS A 36 13.07 7.29 2.31
CA LYS A 36 14.10 8.26 1.94
C LYS A 36 13.51 9.45 1.19
N VAL A 37 14.09 10.63 1.43
CA VAL A 37 13.86 11.82 0.61
C VAL A 37 15.18 12.26 0.00
N PHE A 38 15.18 12.58 -1.29
CA PHE A 38 16.37 13.12 -1.94
C PHE A 38 16.02 14.16 -3.00
N LYS A 39 16.99 15.03 -3.31
CA LYS A 39 16.87 16.06 -4.32
C LYS A 39 17.83 15.79 -5.47
N LYS A 40 17.35 15.92 -6.71
CA LYS A 40 18.15 15.80 -7.93
C LYS A 40 17.60 16.76 -8.97
N ASP A 41 18.48 17.55 -9.61
CA ASP A 41 18.12 18.51 -10.67
C ASP A 41 16.96 19.44 -10.25
N ASP A 42 17.06 19.96 -9.02
CA ASP A 42 16.05 20.78 -8.34
C ASP A 42 14.66 20.16 -8.10
N LYS A 43 14.50 18.86 -8.34
CA LYS A 43 13.29 18.10 -8.05
C LYS A 43 13.47 17.25 -6.80
N TYR A 44 12.42 17.22 -5.97
CA TYR A 44 12.33 16.33 -4.81
C TYR A 44 11.90 14.94 -5.26
N PHE A 45 12.36 13.91 -4.57
CA PHE A 45 11.98 12.52 -4.82
C PHE A 45 11.73 11.84 -3.48
N PHE A 46 10.66 11.07 -3.42
CA PHE A 46 10.20 10.40 -2.20
C PHE A 46 10.16 8.90 -2.44
N VAL A 47 10.95 8.17 -1.64
CA VAL A 47 10.93 6.71 -1.62
C VAL A 47 9.98 6.29 -0.52
N VAL A 48 8.83 5.76 -0.90
CA VAL A 48 7.80 5.28 0.04
C VAL A 48 7.66 3.77 -0.14
N GLN A 49 7.76 3.04 0.96
CA GLN A 49 7.42 1.63 1.04
C GLN A 49 6.02 1.50 1.66
N ASN A 50 5.19 0.61 1.13
CA ASN A 50 3.89 0.33 1.71
C ASN A 50 3.90 -1.02 2.41
N ILE A 51 3.56 -1.02 3.70
CA ILE A 51 3.25 -2.23 4.45
C ILE A 51 1.75 -2.45 4.35
N ILE A 52 1.33 -3.69 4.14
CA ILE A 52 -0.06 -4.04 3.89
C ILE A 52 -0.55 -4.97 4.98
N SER A 53 -1.72 -4.67 5.53
CA SER A 53 -2.48 -5.55 6.41
C SER A 53 -3.80 -5.94 5.73
N VAL A 54 -4.19 -7.20 5.82
CA VAL A 54 -5.40 -7.73 5.19
C VAL A 54 -6.20 -8.49 6.22
N ASN A 55 -7.48 -8.17 6.34
CA ASN A 55 -8.45 -8.95 7.08
C ASN A 55 -9.52 -9.48 6.12
N THR A 56 -9.98 -10.70 6.35
CA THR A 56 -11.04 -11.33 5.56
C THR A 56 -12.20 -11.76 6.44
N ASP A 57 -13.40 -11.79 5.87
CA ASP A 57 -14.57 -12.42 6.47
C ASP A 57 -14.55 -13.95 6.41
N LYS A 58 -13.62 -14.55 5.66
CA LYS A 58 -13.47 -16.01 5.48
C LYS A 58 -12.03 -16.48 5.70
N PRO A 59 -11.50 -16.40 6.94
CA PRO A 59 -10.14 -16.86 7.22
C PRO A 59 -10.04 -18.38 7.00
N ARG A 60 -9.03 -18.82 6.25
CA ARG A 60 -8.77 -20.24 6.00
C ARG A 60 -7.27 -20.51 5.84
N PHE A 61 -6.84 -21.74 6.15
CA PHE A 61 -5.46 -22.14 5.90
C PHE A 61 -5.21 -22.39 4.41
N GLY A 62 -3.98 -22.17 3.98
CA GLY A 62 -3.55 -22.35 2.60
C GLY A 62 -2.04 -22.23 2.46
N PRO A 63 -1.51 -22.45 1.25
CA PRO A 63 -0.10 -22.17 0.95
C PRO A 63 0.25 -20.72 1.29
N LEU A 64 1.44 -20.51 1.85
CA LEU A 64 1.92 -19.17 2.18
C LEU A 64 2.09 -18.30 0.93
N CYS A 65 1.86 -17.00 1.07
CA CYS A 65 2.26 -15.99 0.09
C CYS A 65 3.70 -16.22 -0.37
N SER A 66 3.91 -16.37 -1.68
CA SER A 66 5.25 -16.59 -2.24
C SER A 66 5.37 -15.91 -3.61
N SER A 67 6.58 -15.88 -4.16
CA SER A 67 6.79 -15.37 -5.53
C SER A 67 5.98 -16.14 -6.58
N ASN A 68 5.62 -17.40 -6.30
CA ASN A 68 4.80 -18.22 -7.20
C ASN A 68 3.33 -17.76 -7.25
N THR A 69 2.87 -16.93 -6.31
CA THR A 69 1.51 -16.36 -6.32
C THR A 69 1.22 -15.58 -7.60
N LEU A 70 2.24 -14.97 -8.22
CA LEU A 70 2.12 -14.26 -9.51
C LEU A 70 1.67 -15.14 -10.67
N ASN A 71 1.88 -16.46 -10.58
CA ASN A 71 1.46 -17.40 -11.62
C ASN A 71 0.00 -17.85 -11.44
N SER A 72 -0.63 -17.50 -10.33
CA SER A 72 -2.03 -17.81 -10.07
C SER A 72 -2.93 -16.70 -10.59
N ARG A 73 -4.18 -17.06 -10.91
CA ARG A 73 -5.16 -16.09 -11.38
C ARG A 73 -5.68 -15.30 -10.17
N PRO A 74 -5.65 -13.96 -10.18
CA PRO A 74 -6.26 -13.18 -9.10
C PRO A 74 -7.79 -13.34 -9.14
N ALA A 75 -8.40 -13.29 -7.95
CA ALA A 75 -9.84 -13.22 -7.81
C ALA A 75 -10.38 -11.97 -8.51
N ARG A 76 -11.57 -12.09 -9.10
CA ARG A 76 -12.25 -10.94 -9.68
C ARG A 76 -12.76 -10.05 -8.54
N ILE A 77 -12.38 -8.78 -8.61
CA ILE A 77 -12.91 -7.73 -7.72
C ILE A 77 -14.25 -7.25 -8.28
N ARG A 78 -15.28 -7.27 -7.45
CA ARG A 78 -16.62 -6.76 -7.77
C ARG A 78 -16.73 -5.28 -7.43
N LYS A 79 -16.20 -4.90 -6.28
CA LYS A 79 -16.26 -3.53 -5.76
C LYS A 79 -15.02 -3.22 -4.93
N THR A 80 -14.55 -1.99 -5.05
CA THR A 80 -13.56 -1.40 -4.15
C THR A 80 -14.13 -0.10 -3.63
N GLU A 81 -14.16 0.06 -2.32
CA GLU A 81 -14.59 1.27 -1.63
C GLU A 81 -13.42 1.82 -0.82
N VAL A 82 -13.05 3.06 -1.11
CA VAL A 82 -11.97 3.77 -0.41
C VAL A 82 -12.58 4.45 0.80
N LEU A 83 -12.25 3.97 2.00
CA LEU A 83 -12.72 4.56 3.25
C LEU A 83 -11.81 5.72 3.69
N ASN A 84 -10.52 5.59 3.42
CA ASN A 84 -9.53 6.61 3.74
C ASN A 84 -8.35 6.52 2.77
N GLU A 85 -7.86 7.66 2.30
CA GLU A 85 -6.70 7.71 1.42
C GLU A 85 -5.39 7.79 2.22
N PRO A 86 -4.37 7.02 1.83
CA PRO A 86 -3.05 7.05 2.47
C PRO A 86 -2.30 8.34 2.13
N LYS A 87 -1.75 8.98 3.15
CA LYS A 87 -1.06 10.27 3.01
C LYS A 87 0.13 10.36 3.96
N ILE A 88 1.18 11.04 3.53
CA ILE A 88 2.30 11.45 4.37
C ILE A 88 2.45 12.97 4.28
N VAL A 89 2.53 13.65 5.42
CA VAL A 89 2.87 15.07 5.50
C VAL A 89 4.24 15.20 6.13
N LEU A 90 5.13 15.91 5.43
CA LEU A 90 6.47 16.17 5.93
C LEU A 90 6.88 17.63 5.69
N LYS A 91 7.85 18.07 6.47
CA LYS A 91 8.48 19.37 6.35
C LYS A 91 9.96 19.19 6.02
N ILE A 92 10.41 19.86 4.97
CA ILE A 92 11.83 19.95 4.56
C ILE A 92 12.17 21.43 4.58
N ASP A 93 13.13 21.82 5.42
CA ASP A 93 13.43 23.22 5.72
C ASP A 93 12.15 23.97 6.15
N GLU A 94 11.66 24.91 5.36
CA GLU A 94 10.40 25.64 5.59
C GLU A 94 9.24 25.20 4.69
N LYS A 95 9.45 24.22 3.80
CA LYS A 95 8.43 23.75 2.85
C LYS A 95 7.69 22.53 3.37
N ILE A 96 6.36 22.54 3.23
CA ILE A 96 5.49 21.41 3.58
C ILE A 96 5.16 20.64 2.30
N PHE A 97 5.34 19.32 2.34
CA PHE A 97 4.99 18.40 1.27
C PHE A 97 3.83 17.51 1.70
N ASN A 98 2.82 17.40 0.83
CA ASN A 98 1.68 16.53 1.01
C ASN A 98 1.78 15.37 0.02
N ILE A 99 2.35 14.27 0.48
CA ILE A 99 2.57 13.09 -0.35
C ILE A 99 1.33 12.20 -0.30
N ILE A 100 0.73 11.96 -1.46
CA ILE A 100 -0.43 11.09 -1.66
C ILE A 100 0.07 9.76 -2.25
N ILE A 101 -0.32 8.65 -1.63
CA ILE A 101 0.02 7.31 -2.11
C ILE A 101 -1.15 6.76 -2.91
N ASN A 102 -1.14 7.01 -4.21
CA ASN A 102 -2.26 6.60 -5.05
C ASN A 102 -2.17 5.10 -5.39
N VAL A 103 -3.20 4.34 -5.04
CA VAL A 103 -3.29 2.90 -5.37
C VAL A 103 -3.77 2.75 -6.81
N THR A 104 -2.95 2.12 -7.66
CA THR A 104 -3.24 1.95 -9.09
C THR A 104 -3.80 0.57 -9.43
N ASN A 105 -3.46 -0.45 -8.63
CA ASN A 105 -3.95 -1.80 -8.81
C ASN A 105 -4.01 -2.54 -7.48
N ILE A 106 -5.04 -3.36 -7.30
CA ILE A 106 -5.13 -4.34 -6.23
C ILE A 106 -5.41 -5.69 -6.86
N SER A 107 -4.59 -6.68 -6.52
CA SER A 107 -4.76 -8.07 -6.94
C SER A 107 -4.84 -8.97 -5.71
N ILE A 108 -5.86 -9.82 -5.66
CA ILE A 108 -6.16 -10.68 -4.51
C ILE A 108 -6.04 -12.13 -4.96
N TYR A 109 -5.31 -12.94 -4.20
CA TYR A 109 -5.07 -14.35 -4.50
C TYR A 109 -5.58 -15.21 -3.35
N PRO A 110 -6.84 -15.68 -3.42
CA PRO A 110 -7.53 -16.31 -2.30
C PRO A 110 -7.04 -17.73 -1.99
N ASP A 111 -6.30 -18.35 -2.91
CA ASP A 111 -5.68 -19.66 -2.66
C ASP A 111 -4.47 -19.55 -1.73
N TYR A 112 -3.79 -18.41 -1.71
CA TYR A 112 -2.62 -18.17 -0.87
C TYR A 112 -3.02 -17.40 0.37
N ARG A 113 -2.47 -17.81 1.51
CA ARG A 113 -2.90 -17.33 2.82
C ARG A 113 -1.70 -16.87 3.63
N ASP A 114 -1.91 -15.87 4.48
CA ASP A 114 -0.97 -15.58 5.55
C ASP A 114 -1.16 -16.57 6.72
N SER A 115 -0.34 -16.42 7.76
CA SER A 115 -0.39 -17.27 8.95
C SER A 115 -1.70 -17.16 9.74
N PHE A 116 -2.52 -16.15 9.48
CA PHE A 116 -3.80 -15.89 10.14
C PHE A 116 -5.01 -16.26 9.26
N GLY A 117 -4.77 -16.68 8.02
CA GLY A 117 -5.79 -17.12 7.07
C GLY A 117 -6.35 -16.01 6.17
N SER A 118 -5.76 -14.82 6.17
CA SER A 118 -6.10 -13.76 5.22
C SER A 118 -5.48 -14.04 3.85
N PRO A 119 -6.15 -13.68 2.74
CA PRO A 119 -5.64 -13.97 1.41
C PRO A 119 -4.42 -13.11 1.07
N CYS A 120 -3.61 -13.60 0.16
CA CYS A 120 -2.49 -12.84 -0.35
C CYS A 120 -2.97 -11.66 -1.19
N VAL A 121 -2.48 -10.45 -0.91
CA VAL A 121 -2.85 -9.25 -1.65
C VAL A 121 -1.60 -8.53 -2.15
N MET A 122 -1.63 -8.15 -3.43
CA MET A 122 -0.64 -7.30 -4.05
C MET A 122 -1.26 -5.95 -4.36
N VAL A 123 -0.58 -4.88 -3.95
CA VAL A 123 -1.02 -3.50 -4.18
C VAL A 123 0.07 -2.78 -4.95
N SER A 124 -0.31 -2.23 -6.10
CA SER A 124 0.55 -1.31 -6.87
C SER A 124 0.21 0.13 -6.50
N THR A 125 1.24 0.94 -6.31
CA THR A 125 1.08 2.34 -5.89
C THR A 125 1.96 3.27 -6.70
N VAL A 126 1.55 4.53 -6.80
CA VAL A 126 2.37 5.63 -7.32
C VAL A 126 2.36 6.78 -6.32
N VAL A 127 3.50 7.45 -6.19
CA VAL A 127 3.68 8.56 -5.25
C VAL A 127 3.41 9.87 -5.98
N LEU A 128 2.51 10.69 -5.45
CA LEU A 128 2.15 12.02 -5.96
C LEU A 128 2.41 13.07 -4.86
N TYR A 129 2.89 14.27 -5.20
CA TYR A 129 3.17 15.35 -4.26
C TYR A 129 3.20 16.73 -4.92
#